data_AF-A0A7V6D558-F1
#
_entry.id   AF-A0A7V6D558-F1
#
_cell.length_a   1.000
_cell.length_b   1.000
_cell.length_c   1.000
_cell.angle_alpha   90.00
_cell.angle_beta   90.00
_cell.angle_gamma   90.00
#
_symmetry.space_group_name_H-M   'P 1'
#
loop_
_entity.id
_entity.type
_entity.pdbx_description
1 polymer ?
#
loop_
_entity_poly.entity_id
_entity_poly.type
_entity_poly.pdbx_seq_one_letter_code
_entity_poly.pdbx_strand_id
1 'polypeptide(L)'
;MPAKNIAFSARERGLIRTVTEAGPRTKLLIGALALVFGWGLYAYVYQLRHGLAATDMHEYALWGLYITNFVFFIGISHVGALMSAILRITHAEWRRPITRMAEVITFSALLFGAVMPIVDLGRPEHILNLLFHPNLQSPIVWDLLCIFTYLVGSSIFLYLPLIPDIALMRDGVQGLAGWRRVVYRVLSLNWQNTPAQHERLERAMGIMAVLIIPIAVAVHTVVAFIFSMTLRPGWNSTIFGPYFVAGALVSGAAAVMVAMAILRRVYHLEAYITLQHFRNLAILVFTFDLFYIYFNIAEYFTMGYKIEEGERALLLALMGGAYAPAFWLTQLGGLLLPAFLLLVPSLKPLRLLRGLRVLRPAALGLIVLLEGLTLIGPVRTVLAQSWITSAGPAPLLSVWVFVGLLGLLFISLLPLLHAHPIPTYVLAGLLIVVQAWIKRYLIVVPTLMNPLLPVEPAPLEWLRYNPTWVEWSITAGSLAGFVLVYVLFTKVFPIVSIWETRETPAPAGRPAAYEAGEAKA
;
A
#
# COMPACT_ATOMS: atom_id res chain seq x y z
N MET A 1 -10.17 -4.50 41.16
CA MET A 1 -11.61 -4.23 40.99
C MET A 1 -12.22 -5.46 40.35
N PRO A 2 -13.35 -5.99 40.84
CA PRO A 2 -14.03 -7.11 40.19
C PRO A 2 -14.49 -6.68 38.80
N ALA A 3 -14.47 -7.62 37.84
CA ALA A 3 -14.97 -7.41 36.49
C ALA A 3 -16.40 -6.85 36.56
N LYS A 4 -16.65 -5.69 35.94
CA LYS A 4 -18.04 -5.29 35.65
C LYS A 4 -18.60 -6.36 34.72
N ASN A 5 -19.82 -6.83 34.98
CA ASN A 5 -20.44 -7.89 34.20
C ASN A 5 -20.86 -7.34 32.82
N ILE A 6 -19.89 -7.09 31.95
CA ILE A 6 -20.09 -6.52 30.61
C ILE A 6 -20.55 -7.67 29.70
N ALA A 7 -21.80 -7.61 29.26
CA ALA A 7 -22.30 -8.54 28.26
C ALA A 7 -21.70 -8.22 26.89
N PHE A 8 -21.09 -9.23 26.25
CA PHE A 8 -20.66 -9.16 24.85
C PHE A 8 -21.63 -9.92 23.97
N SER A 9 -21.95 -9.39 22.79
CA SER A 9 -22.74 -10.10 21.77
C SER A 9 -21.95 -11.28 21.19
N ALA A 10 -22.62 -12.21 20.49
CA ALA A 10 -21.94 -13.32 19.81
C ALA A 10 -20.86 -12.84 18.82
N ARG A 11 -21.18 -11.77 18.08
CA ARG A 11 -20.28 -11.12 17.12
C ARG A 11 -19.05 -10.52 17.81
N GLU A 12 -19.22 -9.86 18.95
CA GLU A 12 -18.13 -9.30 19.75
C GLU A 12 -17.24 -10.36 20.37
N ARG A 13 -17.82 -11.46 20.86
CA ARG A 13 -17.05 -12.62 21.34
C ARG A 13 -16.18 -13.20 20.24
N GLY A 14 -16.70 -13.28 19.01
CA GLY A 14 -15.94 -13.67 17.82
C GLY A 14 -14.72 -12.79 17.60
N LEU A 15 -14.89 -11.46 17.66
CA LEU A 15 -13.79 -10.50 17.54
C LEU A 15 -12.79 -10.61 18.70
N ILE A 16 -13.24 -10.72 19.95
CA ILE A 16 -12.38 -10.88 21.14
C ILE A 16 -11.53 -12.15 21.02
N ARG A 17 -12.11 -13.23 20.50
CA ARG A 17 -11.41 -14.50 20.26
C ARG A 17 -10.19 -14.33 19.36
N THR A 18 -10.26 -13.44 18.37
CA THR A 18 -9.13 -13.14 17.47
C THR A 18 -7.92 -12.57 18.22
N VAL A 19 -8.15 -11.90 19.35
CA VAL A 19 -7.11 -11.34 20.21
C VAL A 19 -6.64 -12.38 21.22
N THR A 20 -7.58 -13.04 21.90
CA THR A 20 -7.26 -13.94 23.01
C THR A 20 -6.59 -15.23 22.56
N GLU A 21 -7.02 -15.77 21.42
CA GLU A 21 -6.53 -17.04 20.87
C GLU A 21 -5.55 -16.84 19.71
N ALA A 22 -4.46 -17.59 19.75
CA ALA A 22 -3.51 -17.70 18.65
C ALA A 22 -3.40 -19.18 18.24
N GLY A 23 -4.06 -19.53 17.13
CA GLY A 23 -3.96 -20.85 16.54
C GLY A 23 -2.54 -21.19 16.08
N PRO A 24 -2.22 -22.47 15.83
CA PRO A 24 -0.87 -22.91 15.44
C PRO A 24 -0.41 -22.24 14.14
N ARG A 25 -1.32 -22.02 13.18
CA ARG A 25 -1.02 -21.31 11.93
C ARG A 25 -0.58 -19.86 12.16
N THR A 26 -1.20 -19.16 13.11
CA THR A 26 -0.81 -17.78 13.43
C THR A 26 0.54 -17.74 14.13
N LYS A 27 0.83 -18.69 15.02
CA LYS A 27 2.15 -18.80 15.67
C LYS A 27 3.24 -19.10 14.64
N LEU A 28 2.98 -20.01 13.70
CA LEU A 28 3.88 -20.33 12.60
C LEU A 28 4.14 -19.09 11.71
N LEU A 29 3.10 -18.35 11.36
CA LEU A 29 3.23 -17.10 10.60
C LEU A 29 4.10 -16.07 11.35
N ILE A 30 3.84 -15.85 12.65
CA ILE A 30 4.65 -14.93 13.47
C ILE A 30 6.11 -15.39 13.52
N GLY A 31 6.37 -16.68 13.71
CA GLY A 31 7.71 -17.24 13.70
C GLY A 31 8.41 -17.06 12.36
N ALA A 32 7.74 -17.36 11.25
CA ALA A 32 8.29 -17.17 9.90
C ALA A 32 8.61 -15.70 9.60
N LEU A 33 7.69 -14.77 9.94
CA LEU A 33 7.91 -13.34 9.77
C LEU A 33 9.08 -12.83 10.64
N ALA A 34 9.17 -13.29 11.89
CA ALA A 34 10.27 -12.95 12.78
C ALA A 34 11.63 -13.46 12.28
N LEU A 35 11.66 -14.65 11.66
CA LEU A 35 12.87 -15.19 11.03
C LEU A 35 13.32 -14.35 9.82
N VAL A 36 12.39 -13.98 8.93
CA VAL A 36 12.72 -13.13 7.76
C VAL A 36 13.16 -11.73 8.21
N PHE A 37 12.51 -11.17 9.24
CA PHE A 37 12.92 -9.90 9.83
C PHE A 37 14.32 -9.99 10.45
N GLY A 38 14.60 -11.07 11.20
CA GLY A 38 15.92 -11.36 11.76
C GLY A 38 17.01 -11.52 10.69
N TRP A 39 16.68 -12.13 9.55
CA TRP A 39 17.57 -12.21 8.39
C TRP A 39 17.89 -10.83 7.79
N GLY A 40 16.88 -9.95 7.67
CA GLY A 40 17.10 -8.57 7.26
C GLY A 40 17.98 -7.78 8.23
N LEU A 41 17.82 -7.97 9.54
CA LEU A 41 18.70 -7.38 10.56
C LEU A 41 20.14 -7.90 10.44
N TYR A 42 20.31 -9.19 10.19
CA TYR A 42 21.63 -9.77 9.94
C TYR A 42 22.29 -9.13 8.71
N ALA A 43 21.57 -9.00 7.60
CA ALA A 43 22.07 -8.33 6.40
C ALA A 43 22.44 -6.86 6.67
N TYR A 44 21.66 -6.14 7.50
CA TYR A 44 22.02 -4.79 7.90
C TYR A 44 23.29 -4.74 8.77
N VAL A 45 23.44 -5.66 9.72
CA VAL A 45 24.69 -5.79 10.51
C VAL A 45 25.89 -6.11 9.60
N TYR A 46 25.69 -6.94 8.57
CA TYR A 46 26.71 -7.20 7.56
C TYR A 46 27.10 -5.93 6.80
N GLN A 47 26.12 -5.13 6.36
CA GLN A 47 26.35 -3.83 5.71
C GLN A 47 27.09 -2.86 6.64
N LEU A 48 26.73 -2.76 7.91
CA LEU A 48 27.42 -1.88 8.87
C LEU A 48 28.90 -2.21 9.02
N ARG A 49 29.30 -3.48 8.81
CA ARG A 49 30.70 -3.92 8.90
C ARG A 49 31.48 -3.71 7.61
N HIS A 50 30.83 -3.85 6.46
CA HIS A 50 31.48 -3.78 5.14
C HIS A 50 31.23 -2.44 4.41
N GLY A 51 30.44 -1.55 5.02
CA GLY A 51 29.99 -0.30 4.42
C GLY A 51 28.93 -0.51 3.33
N LEU A 52 28.58 0.58 2.65
CA LEU A 52 27.67 0.54 1.50
C LEU A 52 28.25 -0.24 0.31
N ALA A 53 29.54 -0.59 0.31
CA ALA A 53 30.12 -1.50 -0.69
C ALA A 53 29.49 -2.91 -0.67
N ALA A 54 28.69 -3.23 0.35
CA ALA A 54 27.87 -4.44 0.38
C ALA A 54 26.63 -4.37 -0.53
N THR A 55 26.28 -3.18 -1.03
CA THR A 55 25.20 -2.93 -2.01
C THR A 55 25.79 -2.74 -3.41
N ASP A 56 24.92 -2.59 -4.41
CA ASP A 56 25.34 -2.20 -5.77
C ASP A 56 25.23 -0.67 -5.97
N MET A 57 25.17 0.10 -4.89
CA MET A 57 25.11 1.56 -4.97
C MET A 57 26.50 2.13 -5.25
N HIS A 58 26.57 3.05 -6.21
CA HIS A 58 27.80 3.68 -6.67
C HIS A 58 27.53 5.14 -7.05
N GLU A 59 28.54 5.85 -7.56
CA GLU A 59 28.47 7.31 -7.82
C GLU A 59 27.33 7.73 -8.76
N TYR A 60 26.97 6.86 -9.72
CA TYR A 60 25.83 7.07 -10.61
C TYR A 60 24.51 6.53 -10.06
N ALA A 61 24.54 5.53 -9.18
CA ALA A 61 23.38 4.93 -8.52
C ALA A 61 23.40 5.20 -7.02
N LEU A 62 23.36 6.49 -6.64
CA LEU A 62 23.47 6.93 -5.25
C LEU A 62 22.35 6.38 -4.36
N TRP A 63 21.18 6.12 -4.95
CA TRP A 63 20.03 5.55 -4.28
C TRP A 63 19.46 4.39 -5.07
N GLY A 64 19.07 3.35 -4.35
CA GLY A 64 18.54 2.12 -4.93
C GLY A 64 17.28 1.63 -4.21
N LEU A 65 17.28 0.36 -3.79
CA LEU A 65 16.14 -0.25 -3.12
C LEU A 65 15.76 0.43 -1.80
N TYR A 66 16.71 0.98 -1.05
CA TYR A 66 16.41 1.60 0.25
C TYR A 66 15.50 2.82 0.09
N ILE A 67 15.85 3.75 -0.79
CA ILE A 67 15.01 4.92 -1.05
C ILE A 67 13.73 4.53 -1.82
N THR A 68 13.76 3.50 -2.65
CA THR A 68 12.54 2.93 -3.24
C THR A 68 11.56 2.45 -2.16
N ASN A 69 12.04 1.67 -1.20
CA ASN A 69 11.24 1.15 -0.09
C ASN A 69 10.78 2.27 0.85
N PHE A 70 11.64 3.27 1.10
CA PHE A 70 11.30 4.47 1.84
C PHE A 70 10.04 5.13 1.26
N VAL A 71 10.10 5.55 -0.01
CA VAL A 71 8.99 6.24 -0.67
C VAL A 71 7.75 5.33 -0.76
N PHE A 72 7.94 4.03 -0.95
CA PHE A 72 6.84 3.07 -0.95
C PHE A 72 6.14 2.98 0.41
N PHE A 73 6.88 2.76 1.51
CA PHE A 73 6.30 2.66 2.85
C PHE A 73 5.65 3.98 3.29
N ILE A 74 6.31 5.11 3.04
CA ILE A 74 5.68 6.41 3.30
C ILE A 74 4.39 6.56 2.47
N GLY A 75 4.41 6.14 1.19
CA GLY A 75 3.21 6.05 0.32
C GLY A 75 2.07 5.25 0.92
N ILE A 76 2.34 4.02 1.34
CA ILE A 76 1.35 3.13 1.96
C ILE A 76 0.83 3.70 3.27
N SER A 77 1.66 4.45 4.00
CA SER A 77 1.28 5.00 5.30
C SER A 77 0.17 6.04 5.24
N HIS A 78 -0.09 6.64 4.08
CA HIS A 78 -0.97 7.80 4.00
C HIS A 78 -2.43 7.48 4.34
N VAL A 79 -2.91 6.31 3.93
CA VAL A 79 -4.35 6.05 3.94
C VAL A 79 -4.95 5.83 5.30
N GLY A 80 -4.25 5.25 6.27
CA GLY A 80 -4.86 5.02 7.58
C GLY A 80 -5.30 6.30 8.26
N ALA A 81 -4.34 7.16 8.57
CA ALA A 81 -4.62 8.38 9.30
C ALA A 81 -5.38 9.42 8.44
N LEU A 82 -4.98 9.64 7.18
CA LEU A 82 -5.62 10.65 6.33
C LEU A 82 -7.05 10.25 5.93
N MET A 83 -7.27 9.02 5.48
CA MET A 83 -8.62 8.57 5.10
C MET A 83 -9.52 8.48 6.34
N SER A 84 -9.02 7.98 7.48
CA SER A 84 -9.79 7.95 8.72
C SER A 84 -10.20 9.36 9.15
N ALA A 85 -9.29 10.33 9.08
CA ALA A 85 -9.57 11.73 9.37
C ALA A 85 -10.61 12.33 8.42
N ILE A 86 -10.45 12.18 7.11
CA ILE A 86 -11.40 12.67 6.11
C ILE A 86 -12.78 12.04 6.33
N LEU A 87 -12.86 10.71 6.43
CA LEU A 87 -14.12 10.00 6.63
C LEU A 87 -14.78 10.36 7.97
N ARG A 88 -14.00 10.69 9.00
CA ARG A 88 -14.53 11.18 10.28
C ARG A 88 -15.15 12.57 10.13
N ILE A 89 -14.47 13.50 9.46
CA ILE A 89 -14.96 14.87 9.25
C ILE A 89 -16.16 14.89 8.31
N THR A 90 -16.22 13.99 7.33
CA THR A 90 -17.40 13.87 6.44
C THR A 90 -18.54 13.06 7.06
N HIS A 91 -18.44 12.67 8.34
CA HIS A 91 -19.44 11.85 9.04
C HIS A 91 -19.81 10.55 8.30
N ALA A 92 -18.82 9.92 7.65
CA ALA A 92 -19.03 8.71 6.88
C ALA A 92 -19.07 7.47 7.80
N GLU A 93 -20.27 7.07 8.21
CA GLU A 93 -20.48 6.03 9.23
C GLU A 93 -19.97 4.63 8.86
N TRP A 94 -19.84 4.33 7.56
CA TRP A 94 -19.27 3.07 7.08
C TRP A 94 -17.77 2.91 7.41
N ARG A 95 -17.10 3.97 7.90
CA ARG A 95 -15.68 3.92 8.29
C ARG A 95 -15.41 3.09 9.55
N ARG A 96 -16.38 2.99 10.48
CA ARG A 96 -16.17 2.44 11.83
C ARG A 96 -15.46 1.08 11.87
N PRO A 97 -15.84 0.08 11.05
CA PRO A 97 -15.15 -1.22 11.06
C PRO A 97 -13.81 -1.24 10.33
N ILE A 98 -13.45 -0.21 9.56
CA ILE A 98 -12.23 -0.17 8.74
C ILE A 98 -11.16 0.78 9.29
N THR A 99 -11.55 1.81 10.03
CA THR A 99 -10.67 2.89 10.49
C THR A 99 -9.43 2.35 11.20
N ARG A 100 -9.60 1.44 12.17
CA ARG A 100 -8.47 0.88 12.92
C ARG A 100 -7.54 0.02 12.06
N MET A 101 -8.09 -0.76 11.13
CA MET A 101 -7.26 -1.54 10.19
C MET A 101 -6.36 -0.62 9.38
N ALA A 102 -6.89 0.51 8.94
CA ALA A 102 -6.18 1.48 8.15
C ALA A 102 -5.11 2.19 8.99
N GLU A 103 -5.45 2.69 10.18
CA GLU A 103 -4.51 3.39 11.07
C GLU A 103 -3.32 2.52 11.52
N VAL A 104 -3.52 1.20 11.70
CA VAL A 104 -2.43 0.27 12.01
C VAL A 104 -1.50 0.06 10.81
N ILE A 105 -2.02 0.09 9.58
CA ILE A 105 -1.18 0.10 8.35
C ILE A 105 -0.32 1.37 8.35
N THR A 106 -0.90 2.54 8.62
CA THR A 106 -0.15 3.81 8.72
C THR A 106 0.98 3.70 9.73
N PHE A 107 0.66 3.31 10.96
CA PHE A 107 1.64 3.20 12.03
C PHE A 107 2.77 2.24 11.66
N SER A 108 2.42 1.04 11.18
CA SER A 108 3.40 0.02 10.82
C SER A 108 4.27 0.46 9.64
N ALA A 109 3.67 1.06 8.62
CA ALA A 109 4.40 1.53 7.44
C ALA A 109 5.36 2.68 7.77
N LEU A 110 4.96 3.62 8.65
CA LEU A 110 5.86 4.69 9.10
C LEU A 110 7.08 4.17 9.85
N LEU A 111 6.92 3.14 10.71
CA LEU A 111 8.04 2.57 11.45
C LEU A 111 9.13 2.03 10.52
N PHE A 112 8.76 1.33 9.45
CA PHE A 112 9.73 0.76 8.50
C PHE A 112 10.17 1.75 7.43
N GLY A 113 9.26 2.63 6.98
CA GLY A 113 9.60 3.73 6.07
C GLY A 113 10.65 4.65 6.67
N ALA A 114 10.45 5.14 7.89
CA ALA A 114 11.37 6.06 8.56
C ALA A 114 12.78 5.49 8.79
N VAL A 115 12.91 4.16 8.86
CA VAL A 115 14.20 3.49 9.05
C VAL A 115 14.99 3.36 7.74
N MET A 116 14.34 3.36 6.57
CA MET A 116 15.04 3.14 5.29
C MET A 116 16.11 4.19 4.98
N PRO A 117 15.88 5.51 5.15
CA PRO A 117 16.95 6.50 4.97
C PRO A 117 18.12 6.33 5.95
N ILE A 118 17.86 5.79 7.15
CA ILE A 118 18.90 5.50 8.15
C ILE A 118 19.77 4.32 7.69
N VAL A 119 19.14 3.31 7.11
CA VAL A 119 19.85 2.15 6.53
C VAL A 119 20.73 2.57 5.36
N ASP A 120 20.32 3.59 4.61
CA ASP A 120 21.06 4.15 3.48
C ASP A 120 22.27 5.00 3.90
N LEU A 121 22.37 5.42 5.17
CA LEU A 121 23.50 6.22 5.63
C LEU A 121 24.81 5.40 5.61
N GLY A 122 25.85 5.97 5.03
CA GLY A 122 27.20 5.40 5.11
C GLY A 122 27.81 5.45 6.52
N ARG A 123 27.35 6.39 7.36
CA ARG A 123 27.80 6.57 8.75
C ARG A 123 26.61 6.83 9.69
N PRO A 124 25.77 5.81 9.95
CA PRO A 124 24.54 5.99 10.74
C PRO A 124 24.81 6.39 12.19
N GLU A 125 26.02 6.20 12.71
CA GLU A 125 26.42 6.63 14.05
C GLU A 125 26.40 8.16 14.25
N HIS A 126 26.41 8.93 13.15
CA HIS A 126 26.34 10.40 13.15
C HIS A 126 24.92 10.94 13.01
N ILE A 127 23.88 10.09 13.01
CA ILE A 127 22.50 10.51 12.72
C ILE A 127 21.99 11.62 13.65
N LEU A 128 22.47 11.69 14.89
CA LEU A 128 22.11 12.73 15.84
C LEU A 128 22.53 14.14 15.39
N ASN A 129 23.50 14.26 14.46
CA ASN A 129 23.86 15.55 13.87
C ASN A 129 22.72 16.15 13.06
N LEU A 130 21.80 15.34 12.50
CA LEU A 130 20.60 15.85 11.84
C LEU A 130 19.67 16.59 12.81
N LEU A 131 19.76 16.29 14.11
CA LEU A 131 18.98 16.95 15.16
C LEU A 131 19.72 18.15 15.76
N PHE A 132 21.01 18.00 16.08
CA PHE A 132 21.78 19.02 16.79
C PHE A 132 22.42 20.08 15.88
N HIS A 133 22.69 19.74 14.62
CA HIS A 133 23.34 20.62 13.64
C HIS A 133 22.60 20.60 12.27
N PRO A 134 21.28 20.86 12.24
CA PRO A 134 20.50 20.75 11.00
C PRO A 134 20.84 21.85 9.99
N ASN A 135 21.00 21.47 8.72
CA ASN A 135 20.93 22.43 7.61
C ASN A 135 19.46 22.61 7.18
N LEU A 136 18.85 23.72 7.59
CA LEU A 136 17.44 24.00 7.33
C LEU A 136 17.10 24.24 5.85
N GLN A 137 18.08 24.37 4.96
CA GLN A 137 17.84 24.45 3.51
C GLN A 137 17.68 23.07 2.86
N SER A 138 17.97 21.99 3.57
CA SER A 138 17.90 20.63 3.04
C SER A 138 16.49 20.03 3.19
N PRO A 139 15.85 19.56 2.09
CA PRO A 139 14.59 18.84 2.17
C PRO A 139 14.65 17.55 3.01
N ILE A 140 15.84 16.95 3.18
CA ILE A 140 16.03 15.76 4.03
C ILE A 140 15.76 16.07 5.51
N VAL A 141 16.13 17.26 5.98
CA VAL A 141 15.82 17.69 7.36
C VAL A 141 14.32 17.92 7.52
N TRP A 142 13.67 18.52 6.52
CA TRP A 142 12.21 18.71 6.54
C TRP A 142 11.47 17.38 6.56
N ASP A 143 11.97 16.41 5.80
CA ASP A 143 11.41 15.07 5.72
C ASP A 143 11.47 14.36 7.07
N LEU A 144 12.63 14.39 7.74
CA LEU A 144 12.78 13.87 9.10
C LEU A 144 11.76 14.48 10.07
N LEU A 145 11.60 15.82 10.04
CA LEU A 145 10.65 16.52 10.90
C LEU A 145 9.19 16.15 10.58
N CYS A 146 8.85 16.08 9.30
CA CYS A 146 7.49 15.72 8.85
C CYS A 146 7.15 14.28 9.22
N ILE A 147 8.03 13.31 8.94
CA ILE A 147 7.82 11.90 9.26
C ILE A 147 7.72 11.69 10.76
N PHE A 148 8.60 12.32 11.56
CA PHE A 148 8.53 12.21 13.01
C PHE A 148 7.20 12.78 13.54
N THR A 149 6.82 13.98 13.10
CA THR A 149 5.54 14.60 13.46
C THR A 149 4.36 13.72 13.06
N TYR A 150 4.41 13.10 11.88
CA TYR A 150 3.37 12.23 11.39
C TYR A 150 3.30 10.90 12.11
N LEU A 151 4.44 10.32 12.50
CA LEU A 151 4.51 9.10 13.32
C LEU A 151 3.91 9.36 14.71
N VAL A 152 4.29 10.46 15.37
CA VAL A 152 3.73 10.83 16.68
C VAL A 152 2.23 11.12 16.55
N GLY A 153 1.83 11.94 15.58
CA GLY A 153 0.43 12.27 15.34
C GLY A 153 -0.42 11.04 15.05
N SER A 154 0.04 10.16 14.16
CA SER A 154 -0.67 8.92 13.80
C SER A 154 -0.72 7.94 14.96
N SER A 155 0.32 7.87 15.80
CA SER A 155 0.32 7.04 17.00
C SER A 155 -0.73 7.50 18.00
N ILE A 156 -0.84 8.82 18.22
CA ILE A 156 -1.89 9.42 19.06
C ILE A 156 -3.27 9.17 18.46
N PHE A 157 -3.42 9.39 17.14
CA PHE A 157 -4.69 9.24 16.45
C PHE A 157 -5.20 7.79 16.44
N LEU A 158 -4.30 6.81 16.33
CA LEU A 158 -4.59 5.38 16.51
C LEU A 158 -4.93 5.05 17.97
N TYR A 159 -4.21 5.65 18.92
CA TYR A 159 -4.33 5.33 20.35
C TYR A 159 -5.63 5.83 20.98
N LEU A 160 -6.08 7.05 20.65
CA LEU A 160 -7.30 7.63 21.21
C LEU A 160 -8.53 6.70 21.09
N PRO A 161 -8.94 6.23 19.89
CA PRO A 161 -10.10 5.34 19.74
C PRO A 161 -9.85 3.92 20.28
N LEU A 162 -8.63 3.55 20.65
CA LEU A 162 -8.32 2.28 21.32
C LEU A 162 -8.63 2.32 22.81
N ILE A 163 -8.59 3.49 23.47
CA ILE A 163 -8.75 3.60 24.93
C ILE A 163 -10.04 2.92 25.44
N PRO A 164 -11.23 3.17 24.86
CA PRO A 164 -12.46 2.53 25.34
C PRO A 164 -12.45 1.01 25.12
N ASP A 165 -11.90 0.54 24.00
CA ASP A 165 -11.82 -0.89 23.70
C ASP A 165 -10.83 -1.61 24.59
N ILE A 166 -9.69 -0.99 24.91
CA ILE A 166 -8.73 -1.52 25.88
C ILE A 166 -9.39 -1.65 27.25
N ALA A 167 -10.23 -0.68 27.65
CA ALA A 167 -11.00 -0.75 28.89
C ALA A 167 -12.06 -1.86 28.86
N LEU A 168 -12.76 -2.05 27.75
CA LEU A 168 -13.68 -3.18 27.55
C LEU A 168 -12.97 -4.52 27.68
N MET A 169 -11.76 -4.65 27.12
CA MET A 169 -10.94 -5.86 27.24
C MET A 169 -10.47 -6.07 28.70
N ARG A 170 -10.01 -5.01 29.38
CA ARG A 170 -9.58 -5.03 30.78
C ARG A 170 -10.67 -5.52 31.72
N ASP A 171 -11.89 -5.00 31.54
CA ASP A 171 -12.99 -5.20 32.49
C ASP A 171 -13.89 -6.38 32.14
N GLY A 172 -14.05 -6.69 30.84
CA GLY A 172 -15.02 -7.66 30.36
C GLY A 172 -14.46 -9.04 30.02
N VAL A 173 -13.16 -9.18 29.74
CA VAL A 173 -12.59 -10.47 29.31
C VAL A 173 -11.97 -11.21 30.50
N GLN A 174 -12.57 -12.35 30.85
CA GLN A 174 -12.05 -13.23 31.89
C GLN A 174 -10.89 -14.10 31.36
N GLY A 175 -9.99 -14.53 32.25
CA GLY A 175 -8.91 -15.46 31.88
C GLY A 175 -7.77 -14.86 31.05
N LEU A 176 -7.68 -13.53 30.93
CA LEU A 176 -6.55 -12.87 30.25
C LEU A 176 -5.19 -13.27 30.88
N ALA A 177 -4.18 -13.49 30.03
CA ALA A 177 -2.80 -13.71 30.44
C ALA A 177 -2.27 -12.53 31.28
N GLY A 178 -1.37 -12.80 32.23
CA GLY A 178 -0.89 -11.80 33.20
C GLY A 178 -0.31 -10.54 32.55
N TRP A 179 0.54 -10.69 31.53
CA TRP A 179 1.14 -9.57 30.80
C TRP A 179 0.08 -8.70 30.08
N ARG A 180 -0.97 -9.31 29.51
CA ARG A 180 -2.07 -8.58 28.85
C ARG A 180 -2.85 -7.73 29.85
N ARG A 181 -3.09 -8.23 31.06
CA ARG A 181 -3.76 -7.47 32.12
C ARG A 181 -2.98 -6.21 32.49
N VAL A 182 -1.65 -6.31 32.57
CA VAL A 182 -0.79 -5.15 32.84
C VAL A 182 -0.88 -4.14 31.69
N VAL A 183 -0.73 -4.59 30.45
CA VAL A 183 -0.84 -3.74 29.25
C VAL A 183 -2.19 -3.02 29.22
N TYR A 184 -3.30 -3.73 29.38
CA TYR A 184 -4.63 -3.11 29.34
C TYR A 184 -4.91 -2.20 30.53
N ARG A 185 -4.37 -2.51 31.72
CA ARG A 185 -4.48 -1.63 32.89
C ARG A 185 -3.77 -0.30 32.66
N VAL A 186 -2.55 -0.33 32.13
CA VAL A 186 -1.76 0.88 31.86
C VAL A 186 -2.36 1.68 30.71
N LEU A 187 -2.62 1.03 29.57
CA LEU A 187 -3.05 1.70 28.35
C LEU A 187 -4.53 2.14 28.35
N SER A 188 -5.35 1.70 29.30
CA SER A 188 -6.73 2.19 29.43
C SER A 188 -6.82 3.56 30.13
N LEU A 189 -5.72 4.13 30.64
CA LEU A 189 -5.70 5.46 31.30
C LEU A 189 -6.80 5.68 32.34
N ASN A 190 -7.12 4.65 33.13
CA ASN A 190 -8.22 4.69 34.10
C ASN A 190 -9.56 5.10 33.46
N TRP A 191 -9.83 4.66 32.24
CA TRP A 191 -11.12 4.82 31.59
C TRP A 191 -12.21 4.10 32.40
N GLN A 192 -13.28 4.82 32.72
CA GLN A 192 -14.40 4.37 33.55
C GLN A 192 -15.74 4.46 32.82
N ASN A 193 -15.73 4.87 31.55
CA ASN A 193 -16.91 5.02 30.70
C ASN A 193 -17.88 6.11 31.18
N THR A 194 -17.36 7.27 31.61
CA THR A 194 -18.18 8.42 32.04
C THR A 194 -18.52 9.35 30.87
N PRO A 195 -19.66 10.08 30.88
CA PRO A 195 -20.01 11.01 29.80
C PRO A 195 -18.94 12.09 29.54
N ALA A 196 -18.31 12.62 30.61
CA ALA A 196 -17.24 13.60 30.48
C ALA A 196 -15.97 13.03 29.82
N GLN A 197 -15.67 11.75 30.00
CA GLN A 197 -14.56 11.08 29.32
C GLN A 197 -14.85 10.92 27.82
N HIS A 198 -16.08 10.54 27.45
CA HIS A 198 -16.52 10.44 26.06
C HIS A 198 -16.45 11.79 25.34
N GLU A 199 -16.96 12.85 25.95
CA GLU A 199 -16.90 14.19 25.36
C GLU A 199 -15.46 14.66 25.11
N ARG A 200 -14.55 14.41 26.06
CA ARG A 200 -13.12 14.73 25.88
C ARG A 200 -12.46 13.88 24.80
N LEU A 201 -12.79 12.60 24.72
CA LEU A 201 -12.28 11.70 23.71
C LEU A 201 -12.72 12.13 22.30
N GLU A 202 -14.00 12.44 22.12
CA GLU A 202 -14.55 12.94 20.85
C GLU A 202 -13.88 14.25 20.43
N ARG A 203 -13.73 15.20 21.36
CA ARG A 203 -13.01 16.45 21.09
C ARG A 203 -11.55 16.20 20.68
N ALA A 204 -10.84 15.32 21.40
CA ALA A 204 -9.45 14.99 21.09
C ALA A 204 -9.32 14.32 19.71
N MET A 205 -10.18 13.36 19.38
CA MET A 205 -10.22 12.71 18.07
C MET A 205 -10.56 13.70 16.96
N GLY A 206 -11.49 14.64 17.20
CA GLY A 206 -11.83 15.71 16.26
C GLY A 206 -10.64 16.63 15.96
N ILE A 207 -9.95 17.10 17.00
CA ILE A 207 -8.74 17.93 16.86
C ILE A 207 -7.67 17.17 16.06
N MET A 208 -7.40 15.92 16.44
CA MET A 208 -6.39 15.11 15.75
C MET A 208 -6.75 14.85 14.28
N ALA A 209 -8.03 14.63 13.95
CA ALA A 209 -8.47 14.48 12.56
C ALA A 209 -8.16 15.73 11.73
N VAL A 210 -8.41 16.93 12.28
CA VAL A 210 -8.08 18.19 11.60
C VAL A 210 -6.58 18.38 11.44
N LEU A 211 -5.77 18.03 12.45
CA LEU A 211 -4.31 18.18 12.39
C LEU A 211 -3.64 17.17 11.45
N ILE A 212 -4.14 15.94 11.39
CA ILE A 212 -3.53 14.87 10.60
C ILE A 212 -3.61 15.12 9.10
N ILE A 213 -4.66 15.77 8.61
CA ILE A 213 -4.83 16.05 7.17
C ILE A 213 -3.66 16.86 6.59
N PRO A 214 -3.35 18.07 7.10
CA PRO A 214 -2.22 18.86 6.58
C PRO A 214 -0.87 18.19 6.86
N ILE A 215 -0.70 17.52 8.02
CA ILE A 215 0.56 16.81 8.33
C ILE A 215 0.82 15.71 7.30
N ALA A 216 -0.20 14.90 7.00
CA ALA A 216 -0.07 13.84 6.02
C ALA A 216 0.33 14.43 4.66
N VAL A 217 -0.43 15.39 4.13
CA VAL A 217 -0.15 16.04 2.83
C VAL A 217 1.26 16.64 2.79
N ALA A 218 1.71 17.27 3.88
CA ALA A 218 3.05 17.83 4.00
C ALA A 218 4.14 16.75 3.89
N VAL A 219 4.01 15.61 4.58
CA VAL A 219 4.98 14.49 4.50
C VAL A 219 5.21 14.10 3.05
N HIS A 220 4.16 13.85 2.29
CA HIS A 220 4.32 13.40 0.89
C HIS A 220 4.86 14.47 -0.04
N THR A 221 4.47 15.72 0.20
CA THR A 221 4.98 16.85 -0.57
C THR A 221 6.46 17.07 -0.30
N VAL A 222 6.91 16.92 0.95
CA VAL A 222 8.32 17.05 1.34
C VAL A 222 9.14 15.86 0.83
N VAL A 223 8.63 14.63 0.90
CA VAL A 223 9.27 13.46 0.26
C VAL A 223 9.46 13.71 -1.24
N ALA A 224 8.46 14.28 -1.91
CA ALA A 224 8.57 14.67 -3.32
C ALA A 224 9.67 15.73 -3.55
N PHE A 225 9.82 16.70 -2.64
CA PHE A 225 10.83 17.74 -2.72
C PHE A 225 12.27 17.24 -2.62
N ILE A 226 12.50 16.09 -1.97
CA ILE A 226 13.81 15.41 -1.98
C ILE A 226 14.27 15.15 -3.42
N PHE A 227 13.33 14.84 -4.32
CA PHE A 227 13.60 14.64 -5.73
C PHE A 227 13.49 15.95 -6.50
N SER A 228 12.36 16.65 -6.38
CA SER A 228 11.99 17.72 -7.31
C SER A 228 12.77 19.01 -7.16
N MET A 229 13.43 19.22 -6.02
CA MET A 229 14.31 20.37 -5.81
C MET A 229 15.75 20.11 -6.29
N THR A 230 16.02 18.94 -6.86
CA THR A 230 17.30 18.64 -7.50
C THR A 230 17.27 19.05 -8.97
N LEU A 231 18.44 19.34 -9.55
CA LEU A 231 18.58 19.63 -10.99
C LEU A 231 18.59 18.37 -11.86
N ARG A 232 18.13 17.23 -11.34
CA ARG A 232 18.20 15.95 -12.03
C ARG A 232 17.11 15.86 -13.10
N PRO A 233 17.44 15.55 -14.38
CA PRO A 233 16.43 15.32 -15.42
C PRO A 233 15.46 14.23 -14.98
N GLY A 234 14.16 14.48 -15.15
CA GLY A 234 13.10 13.57 -14.68
C GLY A 234 12.69 13.71 -13.22
N TRP A 235 13.49 14.35 -12.36
CA TRP A 235 13.04 14.73 -11.01
C TRP A 235 12.63 16.18 -10.92
N ASN A 236 13.36 17.09 -11.58
CA ASN A 236 13.10 18.53 -11.55
C ASN A 236 11.75 18.88 -12.18
N SER A 237 10.68 18.84 -11.38
CA SER A 237 9.32 19.06 -11.83
C SER A 237 8.44 19.59 -10.71
N THR A 238 7.64 20.60 -11.02
CA THR A 238 6.70 21.21 -10.05
C THR A 238 5.48 20.32 -9.76
N ILE A 239 5.23 19.29 -10.58
CA ILE A 239 4.06 18.40 -10.42
C ILE A 239 4.27 17.33 -9.34
N PHE A 240 5.52 17.10 -8.90
CA PHE A 240 5.88 15.98 -8.03
C PHE A 240 5.15 15.98 -6.68
N GLY A 241 4.93 17.15 -6.06
CA GLY A 241 4.18 17.23 -4.80
C GLY A 241 2.77 16.63 -4.90
N PRO A 242 1.87 17.20 -5.72
CA PRO A 242 0.53 16.65 -5.97
C PRO A 242 0.55 15.21 -6.51
N TYR A 243 1.52 14.90 -7.39
CA TYR A 243 1.69 13.56 -7.96
C TYR A 243 1.93 12.50 -6.88
N PHE A 244 2.85 12.76 -5.95
CA PHE A 244 3.18 11.84 -4.86
C PHE A 244 2.02 11.67 -3.88
N VAL A 245 1.31 12.76 -3.54
CA VAL A 245 0.10 12.71 -2.68
C VAL A 245 -0.99 11.85 -3.32
N ALA A 246 -1.28 12.04 -4.62
CA ALA A 246 -2.28 11.25 -5.33
C ALA A 246 -1.89 9.75 -5.36
N GLY A 247 -0.65 9.44 -5.72
CA GLY A 247 -0.17 8.06 -5.73
C GLY A 247 -0.19 7.39 -4.34
N ALA A 248 0.08 8.14 -3.27
CA ALA A 248 -0.01 7.66 -1.89
C ALA A 248 -1.45 7.33 -1.48
N LEU A 249 -2.42 8.20 -1.84
CA LEU A 249 -3.84 7.96 -1.60
C LEU A 249 -4.34 6.69 -2.31
N VAL A 250 -3.97 6.49 -3.57
CA VAL A 250 -4.38 5.31 -4.34
C VAL A 250 -3.78 4.03 -3.75
N SER A 251 -2.45 4.01 -3.55
CA SER A 251 -1.73 2.83 -3.08
C SER A 251 -2.06 2.43 -1.64
N GLY A 252 -2.22 3.38 -0.73
CA GLY A 252 -2.63 3.06 0.64
C GLY A 252 -4.08 2.57 0.72
N ALA A 253 -5.00 3.06 -0.12
CA ALA A 253 -6.42 2.67 -0.10
C ALA A 253 -6.60 1.27 -0.68
N ALA A 254 -5.82 0.97 -1.72
CA ALA A 254 -5.63 -0.39 -2.19
C ALA A 254 -5.05 -1.32 -1.11
N ALA A 255 -4.05 -0.88 -0.34
CA ALA A 255 -3.49 -1.67 0.76
C ALA A 255 -4.52 -1.97 1.86
N VAL A 256 -5.35 -0.99 2.25
CA VAL A 256 -6.46 -1.21 3.18
C VAL A 256 -7.46 -2.21 2.61
N MET A 257 -7.79 -2.12 1.33
CA MET A 257 -8.71 -3.05 0.68
C MET A 257 -8.21 -4.51 0.73
N VAL A 258 -6.92 -4.71 0.46
CA VAL A 258 -6.28 -6.02 0.54
C VAL A 258 -6.25 -6.53 1.99
N ALA A 259 -5.82 -5.69 2.95
CA ALA A 259 -5.79 -6.05 4.36
C ALA A 259 -7.19 -6.41 4.89
N MET A 260 -8.20 -5.63 4.51
CA MET A 260 -9.60 -5.86 4.85
C MET A 260 -10.09 -7.22 4.34
N ALA A 261 -9.72 -7.62 3.12
CA ALA A 261 -10.07 -8.94 2.58
C ALA A 261 -9.37 -10.09 3.30
N ILE A 262 -8.08 -9.93 3.61
CA ILE A 262 -7.29 -10.92 4.35
C ILE A 262 -7.89 -11.11 5.75
N LEU A 263 -8.07 -10.03 6.51
CA LEU A 263 -8.63 -10.09 7.86
C LEU A 263 -10.06 -10.62 7.87
N ARG A 264 -10.90 -10.19 6.91
CA ARG A 264 -12.26 -10.71 6.75
C ARG A 264 -12.28 -12.22 6.67
N ARG A 265 -11.37 -12.82 5.90
CA ARG A 265 -11.31 -14.27 5.68
C ARG A 265 -10.60 -15.03 6.80
N VAL A 266 -9.53 -14.48 7.35
CA VAL A 266 -8.72 -15.14 8.39
C VAL A 266 -9.40 -15.10 9.76
N TYR A 267 -10.09 -14.00 10.06
CA TYR A 267 -10.75 -13.77 11.36
C TYR A 267 -12.27 -13.88 11.31
N HIS A 268 -12.85 -14.29 10.16
CA HIS A 268 -14.29 -14.46 9.99
C HIS A 268 -15.08 -13.19 10.37
N LEU A 269 -14.63 -12.04 9.85
CA LEU A 269 -15.20 -10.73 10.16
C LEU A 269 -16.31 -10.32 9.17
N GLU A 270 -16.98 -11.26 8.51
CA GLU A 270 -18.00 -10.97 7.48
C GLU A 270 -19.20 -10.18 8.02
N ALA A 271 -19.47 -10.30 9.33
CA ALA A 271 -20.50 -9.52 10.01
C ALA A 271 -20.11 -8.03 10.18
N TYR A 272 -18.81 -7.72 10.21
CA TYR A 272 -18.28 -6.35 10.28
C TYR A 272 -17.97 -5.78 8.89
N ILE A 273 -17.37 -6.61 8.03
CA ILE A 273 -16.80 -6.21 6.76
C ILE A 273 -17.69 -6.76 5.64
N THR A 274 -18.69 -5.96 5.28
CA THR A 274 -19.65 -6.30 4.22
C THR A 274 -19.16 -5.87 2.83
N LEU A 275 -19.83 -6.36 1.78
CA LEU A 275 -19.60 -5.93 0.40
C LEU A 275 -19.70 -4.40 0.22
N GLN A 276 -20.54 -3.73 1.01
CA GLN A 276 -20.70 -2.28 0.93
C GLN A 276 -19.40 -1.55 1.25
N HIS A 277 -18.61 -2.05 2.21
CA HIS A 277 -17.32 -1.47 2.55
C HIS A 277 -16.33 -1.57 1.38
N PHE A 278 -16.30 -2.72 0.69
CA PHE A 278 -15.50 -2.87 -0.53
C PHE A 278 -15.96 -1.95 -1.65
N ARG A 279 -17.27 -1.80 -1.87
CA ARG A 279 -17.81 -0.90 -2.89
C ARG A 279 -17.47 0.57 -2.62
N ASN A 280 -17.67 1.03 -1.39
CA ASN A 280 -17.36 2.41 -1.01
C ASN A 280 -15.86 2.69 -1.14
N LEU A 281 -15.02 1.76 -0.69
CA LEU A 281 -13.57 1.89 -0.84
C LEU A 281 -13.12 1.81 -2.30
N ALA A 282 -13.75 0.96 -3.13
CA ALA A 282 -13.45 0.86 -4.56
C ALA A 282 -13.77 2.15 -5.31
N ILE A 283 -14.90 2.81 -5.01
CA ILE A 283 -15.24 4.11 -5.59
C ILE A 283 -14.20 5.16 -5.18
N LEU A 284 -13.77 5.16 -3.91
CA LEU A 284 -12.76 6.08 -3.42
C LEU A 284 -11.40 5.88 -4.12
N VAL A 285 -10.92 4.63 -4.19
CA VAL A 285 -9.68 4.28 -4.90
C VAL A 285 -9.77 4.69 -6.37
N PHE A 286 -10.87 4.36 -7.04
CA PHE A 286 -11.09 4.69 -8.45
C PHE A 286 -11.02 6.20 -8.69
N THR A 287 -11.67 7.01 -7.85
CA THR A 287 -11.64 8.47 -7.96
C THR A 287 -10.22 9.02 -7.82
N PHE A 288 -9.45 8.56 -6.83
CA PHE A 288 -8.05 8.97 -6.68
C PHE A 288 -7.17 8.50 -7.83
N ASP A 289 -7.45 7.31 -8.37
CA ASP A 289 -6.71 6.74 -9.49
C ASP A 289 -6.90 7.56 -10.76
N LEU A 290 -8.09 8.15 -10.99
CA LEU A 290 -8.29 9.09 -12.10
C LEU A 290 -7.40 10.33 -12.00
N PHE A 291 -7.26 10.93 -10.81
CA PHE A 291 -6.32 12.03 -10.60
C PHE A 291 -4.88 11.58 -10.82
N TYR A 292 -4.54 10.37 -10.38
CA TYR A 292 -3.19 9.85 -10.53
C TYR A 292 -2.84 9.52 -11.98
N ILE A 293 -3.79 9.00 -12.77
CA ILE A 293 -3.68 8.82 -14.22
C ILE A 293 -3.45 10.16 -14.90
N TYR A 294 -4.24 11.19 -14.56
CA TYR A 294 -4.04 12.55 -15.08
C TYR A 294 -2.62 13.05 -14.80
N PHE A 295 -2.12 12.92 -13.56
CA PHE A 295 -0.78 13.37 -13.21
C PHE A 295 0.32 12.56 -13.92
N ASN A 296 0.15 11.26 -14.14
CA ASN A 296 1.10 10.47 -14.95
C ASN A 296 1.13 10.92 -16.41
N ILE A 297 -0.04 11.17 -17.01
CA ILE A 297 -0.10 11.69 -18.38
C ILE A 297 0.58 13.06 -18.43
N ALA A 298 0.27 13.95 -17.49
CA ALA A 298 0.86 15.29 -17.44
C ALA A 298 2.39 15.27 -17.24
N GLU A 299 2.91 14.37 -16.38
CA GLU A 299 4.34 14.17 -16.15
C GLU A 299 5.08 13.84 -17.45
N TYR A 300 4.68 12.76 -18.13
CA TYR A 300 5.39 12.30 -19.33
C TYR A 300 5.09 13.15 -20.57
N PHE A 301 3.89 13.72 -20.67
CA PHE A 301 3.53 14.61 -21.78
C PHE A 301 4.32 15.91 -21.72
N THR A 302 4.48 16.54 -20.56
CA THR A 302 5.25 17.79 -20.44
C THR A 302 6.75 17.56 -20.69
N MET A 303 7.31 16.46 -20.17
CA MET A 303 8.68 16.01 -20.47
C MET A 303 8.89 15.79 -21.98
N GLY A 304 7.96 15.06 -22.61
CA GLY A 304 7.98 14.80 -24.05
C GLY A 304 7.68 16.02 -24.93
N TYR A 305 7.08 17.08 -24.40
CA TYR A 305 6.82 18.32 -25.13
C TYR A 305 8.05 19.23 -25.19
N LYS A 306 8.84 19.27 -24.12
CA LYS A 306 10.04 20.09 -24.01
C LYS A 306 11.26 19.47 -24.70
N ILE A 307 11.39 18.13 -24.62
CA ILE A 307 12.50 17.30 -25.14
C ILE A 307 13.87 17.97 -24.96
N GLU A 308 14.22 18.30 -23.71
CA GLU A 308 15.62 18.60 -23.39
C GLU A 308 16.49 17.34 -23.53
N GLU A 309 17.77 17.51 -23.89
CA GLU A 309 18.67 16.38 -24.19
C GLU A 309 18.74 15.35 -23.04
N GLY A 310 18.78 15.82 -21.78
CA GLY A 310 18.80 14.96 -20.60
C GLY A 310 17.50 14.18 -20.37
N GLU A 311 16.35 14.75 -20.69
CA GLU A 311 15.04 14.09 -20.53
C GLU A 311 14.78 13.05 -21.63
N ARG A 312 15.32 13.29 -22.83
CA ARG A 312 15.21 12.36 -23.96
C ARG A 312 15.81 10.99 -23.65
N ALA A 313 17.01 10.96 -23.05
CA ALA A 313 17.67 9.71 -22.68
C ALA A 313 16.84 8.90 -21.68
N LEU A 314 16.31 9.57 -20.65
CA LEU A 314 15.44 8.95 -19.66
C LEU A 314 14.15 8.40 -20.28
N LEU A 315 13.47 9.17 -21.13
CA LEU A 315 12.24 8.71 -21.81
C LEU A 315 12.49 7.47 -22.68
N LEU A 316 13.59 7.46 -23.43
CA LEU A 316 13.96 6.29 -24.23
C LEU A 316 14.25 5.07 -23.34
N ALA A 317 14.99 5.26 -22.24
CA ALA A 317 15.27 4.18 -21.29
C ALA A 317 14.01 3.61 -20.64
N LEU A 318 13.04 4.46 -20.31
CA LEU A 318 11.77 4.09 -19.69
C LEU A 318 10.77 3.47 -20.67
N MET A 319 10.61 4.00 -21.88
CA MET A 319 9.53 3.58 -22.79
C MET A 319 9.96 2.51 -23.78
N GLY A 320 11.24 2.48 -24.19
CA GLY A 320 11.78 1.54 -25.18
C GLY A 320 13.06 0.80 -24.75
N GLY A 321 13.66 1.18 -23.62
CA GLY A 321 14.91 0.60 -23.12
C GLY A 321 14.71 -0.53 -22.11
N ALA A 322 15.73 -0.75 -21.29
CA ALA A 322 15.76 -1.84 -20.30
C ALA A 322 14.63 -1.78 -19.26
N TYR A 323 14.07 -0.58 -19.00
CA TYR A 323 13.00 -0.38 -18.02
C TYR A 323 11.59 -0.44 -18.64
N ALA A 324 11.47 -0.60 -19.96
CA ALA A 324 10.19 -0.64 -20.67
C ALA A 324 9.19 -1.66 -20.12
N PRO A 325 9.58 -2.92 -19.79
CA PRO A 325 8.63 -3.87 -19.23
C PRO A 325 8.03 -3.39 -17.90
N ALA A 326 8.87 -2.87 -17.01
CA ALA A 326 8.42 -2.32 -15.73
C ALA A 326 7.55 -1.08 -15.93
N PHE A 327 7.96 -0.16 -16.81
CA PHE A 327 7.19 1.04 -17.15
C PHE A 327 5.79 0.68 -17.64
N TRP A 328 5.66 -0.12 -18.69
CA TRP A 328 4.36 -0.47 -19.27
C TRP A 328 3.51 -1.33 -18.32
N LEU A 329 4.13 -2.17 -17.50
CA LEU A 329 3.42 -2.87 -16.42
C LEU A 329 2.80 -1.88 -15.42
N THR A 330 3.51 -0.82 -15.05
CA THR A 330 2.95 0.21 -14.17
C THR A 330 1.83 1.01 -14.83
N GLN A 331 1.98 1.40 -16.11
CA GLN A 331 0.97 2.21 -16.80
C GLN A 331 -0.30 1.41 -17.13
N LEU A 332 -0.14 0.24 -17.74
CA LEU A 332 -1.28 -0.56 -18.21
C LEU A 332 -1.81 -1.48 -17.10
N GLY A 333 -0.92 -2.21 -16.43
CA GLY A 333 -1.30 -3.24 -15.47
C GLY A 333 -1.64 -2.70 -14.08
N GLY A 334 -1.13 -1.53 -13.70
CA GLY A 334 -1.31 -0.98 -12.36
C GLY A 334 -2.03 0.36 -12.25
N LEU A 335 -2.26 1.07 -13.36
CA LEU A 335 -3.15 2.25 -13.41
C LEU A 335 -4.42 1.95 -14.20
N LEU A 336 -4.29 1.69 -15.50
CA LEU A 336 -5.47 1.52 -16.35
C LEU A 336 -6.30 0.29 -15.99
N LEU A 337 -5.66 -0.89 -15.91
CA LEU A 337 -6.37 -2.14 -15.61
C LEU A 337 -7.10 -2.09 -14.26
N PRO A 338 -6.49 -1.64 -13.14
CA PRO A 338 -7.20 -1.49 -11.87
C PRO A 338 -8.37 -0.52 -11.94
N ALA A 339 -8.23 0.64 -12.61
CA ALA A 339 -9.35 1.57 -12.81
C ALA A 339 -10.55 0.89 -13.47
N PHE A 340 -10.32 0.06 -14.49
CA PHE A 340 -11.37 -0.76 -15.11
C PHE A 340 -11.94 -1.80 -14.14
N LEU A 341 -11.09 -2.57 -13.45
CA LEU A 341 -11.53 -3.61 -12.50
C LEU A 341 -12.39 -3.06 -11.36
N LEU A 342 -12.08 -1.85 -10.87
CA LEU A 342 -12.86 -1.17 -9.82
C LEU A 342 -14.26 -0.76 -10.31
N LEU A 343 -14.44 -0.49 -11.60
CA LEU A 343 -15.73 -0.15 -12.20
C LEU A 343 -16.60 -1.37 -12.48
N VAL A 344 -16.01 -2.48 -12.95
CA VAL A 344 -16.73 -3.64 -13.51
C VAL A 344 -17.89 -4.14 -12.63
N PRO A 345 -17.73 -4.34 -11.30
CA PRO A 345 -18.82 -4.86 -10.48
C PRO A 345 -19.96 -3.85 -10.22
N SER A 346 -19.79 -2.60 -10.62
CA SER A 346 -20.79 -1.53 -10.56
C SER A 346 -21.52 -1.32 -11.90
N LEU A 347 -21.03 -1.92 -13.00
CA LEU A 347 -21.63 -1.80 -14.33
C LEU A 347 -22.84 -2.74 -14.49
N LYS A 348 -23.79 -2.35 -15.37
CA LYS A 348 -24.91 -3.24 -15.73
C LYS A 348 -24.36 -4.50 -16.41
N PRO A 349 -24.79 -5.71 -16.01
CA PRO A 349 -24.25 -6.94 -16.58
C PRO A 349 -24.65 -7.07 -18.06
N LEU A 350 -23.65 -7.21 -18.93
CA LEU A 350 -23.83 -7.53 -20.35
C LEU A 350 -24.34 -8.97 -20.48
N ARG A 351 -25.67 -9.14 -20.45
CA ARG A 351 -26.33 -10.46 -20.53
C ARG A 351 -25.99 -11.23 -21.81
N LEU A 352 -25.69 -10.52 -22.90
CA LEU A 352 -25.30 -11.06 -24.20
C LEU A 352 -24.04 -11.95 -24.12
N LEU A 353 -23.08 -11.61 -23.25
CA LEU A 353 -21.80 -12.31 -23.14
C LEU A 353 -21.89 -13.67 -22.45
N ARG A 354 -22.97 -13.94 -21.68
CA ARG A 354 -23.13 -15.20 -20.93
C ARG A 354 -23.49 -16.40 -21.81
N GLY A 355 -24.04 -16.18 -23.02
CA GLY A 355 -24.52 -17.24 -23.91
C GLY A 355 -23.48 -17.78 -24.91
N LEU A 356 -22.35 -17.08 -25.10
CA LEU A 356 -21.37 -17.39 -26.14
C LEU A 356 -20.33 -18.40 -25.63
N ARG A 357 -20.46 -19.68 -26.02
CA ARG A 357 -19.53 -20.76 -25.61
C ARG A 357 -18.07 -20.53 -26.03
N VAL A 358 -17.84 -19.79 -27.12
CA VAL A 358 -16.50 -19.43 -27.64
C VAL A 358 -15.81 -18.39 -26.74
N LEU A 359 -16.58 -17.60 -25.97
CA LEU A 359 -16.06 -16.62 -25.01
C LEU A 359 -15.93 -17.22 -23.60
N ARG A 360 -15.58 -18.50 -23.46
CA ARG A 360 -15.25 -19.06 -22.15
C ARG A 360 -13.83 -18.63 -21.78
N PRO A 361 -13.60 -18.02 -20.60
CA PRO A 361 -12.30 -17.47 -20.23
C PRO A 361 -11.19 -18.54 -20.20
N ALA A 362 -11.51 -19.80 -19.88
CA ALA A 362 -10.53 -20.89 -19.91
C ALA A 362 -10.08 -21.24 -21.34
N ALA A 363 -11.02 -21.25 -22.31
CA ALA A 363 -10.71 -21.57 -23.70
C ALA A 363 -9.93 -20.43 -24.37
N LEU A 364 -10.39 -19.18 -24.17
CA LEU A 364 -9.67 -17.98 -24.64
C LEU A 364 -8.31 -17.83 -23.95
N GLY A 365 -8.21 -18.15 -22.66
CA GLY A 365 -6.95 -18.08 -21.92
C GLY A 365 -5.91 -19.05 -22.47
N LEU A 366 -6.33 -20.27 -22.84
CA LEU A 366 -5.46 -21.24 -23.51
C LEU A 366 -5.05 -20.75 -24.91
N ILE A 367 -5.98 -20.20 -25.69
CA ILE A 367 -5.69 -19.64 -27.02
C ILE A 367 -4.68 -18.49 -26.91
N VAL A 368 -4.90 -17.54 -25.99
CA VAL A 368 -3.99 -16.42 -25.73
C VAL A 368 -2.62 -16.93 -25.27
N LEU A 369 -2.56 -17.97 -24.43
CA LEU A 369 -1.29 -18.54 -23.99
C LEU A 369 -0.52 -19.17 -25.16
N LEU A 370 -1.20 -19.97 -25.99
CA LEU A 370 -0.60 -20.64 -27.14
C LEU A 370 -0.13 -19.63 -28.20
N GLU A 371 -0.94 -18.62 -28.51
CA GLU A 371 -0.55 -17.53 -29.41
C GLU A 371 0.56 -16.66 -28.81
N GLY A 372 0.52 -16.38 -27.50
CA GLY A 372 1.57 -15.63 -26.80
C GLY A 372 2.95 -16.26 -26.93
N LEU A 373 3.03 -17.60 -26.95
CA LEU A 373 4.28 -18.33 -27.16
C LEU A 373 4.79 -18.22 -28.62
N THR A 374 3.89 -18.21 -29.61
CA THR A 374 4.27 -18.06 -31.03
C THR A 374 4.66 -16.61 -31.37
N LEU A 375 4.25 -15.64 -30.55
CA LEU A 375 4.51 -14.21 -30.74
C LEU A 375 5.85 -13.70 -30.26
N ILE A 376 6.61 -14.49 -29.51
CA ILE A 376 7.93 -14.07 -28.99
C ILE A 376 8.85 -13.65 -30.15
N GLY A 377 8.84 -14.38 -31.27
CA GLY A 377 9.60 -14.06 -32.47
C GLY A 377 9.13 -12.77 -33.16
N PRO A 378 7.86 -12.68 -33.60
CA PRO A 378 7.28 -11.49 -34.22
C PRO A 378 7.40 -10.21 -33.37
N VAL A 379 7.17 -10.28 -32.07
CA VAL A 379 7.33 -9.13 -31.17
C VAL A 379 8.78 -8.69 -31.14
N ARG A 380 9.74 -9.63 -31.06
CA ARG A 380 11.17 -9.31 -31.09
C ARG A 380 11.57 -8.65 -32.41
N THR A 381 11.03 -9.07 -33.56
CA THR A 381 11.31 -8.43 -34.85
C THR A 381 10.71 -7.03 -34.96
N VAL A 382 9.49 -6.80 -34.47
CA VAL A 382 8.89 -5.46 -34.41
C VAL A 382 9.68 -4.53 -33.50
N LEU A 383 10.06 -5.02 -32.30
CA LEU A 383 10.83 -4.24 -31.32
C LEU A 383 12.26 -3.95 -31.77
N ALA A 384 12.85 -4.79 -32.64
CA ALA A 384 14.19 -4.58 -33.18
C ALA A 384 14.24 -3.47 -34.25
N GLN A 385 13.11 -2.90 -34.65
CA GLN A 385 13.02 -1.93 -35.73
C GLN A 385 12.68 -0.53 -35.21
N SER A 386 13.26 0.47 -35.88
CA SER A 386 13.14 1.89 -35.49
C SER A 386 11.75 2.48 -35.70
N TRP A 387 10.91 1.88 -36.54
CA TRP A 387 9.53 2.28 -36.79
C TRP A 387 8.64 1.05 -36.92
N ILE A 388 7.46 1.07 -36.31
CA ILE A 388 6.50 -0.05 -36.38
C ILE A 388 6.12 -0.38 -37.83
N THR A 389 6.13 0.59 -38.74
CA THR A 389 5.82 0.41 -40.17
C THR A 389 6.93 -0.23 -40.99
N SER A 390 8.18 -0.29 -40.48
CA SER A 390 9.25 -1.03 -41.14
C SER A 390 9.19 -2.53 -40.86
N ALA A 391 8.31 -2.95 -39.95
CA ALA A 391 7.96 -4.35 -39.77
C ALA A 391 7.03 -4.74 -40.91
N GLY A 392 7.39 -5.78 -41.66
CA GLY A 392 6.49 -6.32 -42.68
C GLY A 392 5.09 -6.61 -42.11
N PRO A 393 4.06 -6.72 -42.97
CA PRO A 393 2.67 -6.83 -42.51
C PRO A 393 2.40 -8.06 -41.62
N ALA A 394 3.14 -9.16 -41.81
CA ALA A 394 2.95 -10.41 -41.06
C ALA A 394 3.22 -10.28 -39.55
N PRO A 395 4.39 -9.80 -39.08
CA PRO A 395 4.64 -9.60 -37.66
C PRO A 395 3.68 -8.58 -37.03
N LEU A 396 3.32 -7.50 -37.74
CA LEU A 396 2.32 -6.54 -37.26
C LEU A 396 0.94 -7.18 -37.07
N LEU A 397 0.47 -7.95 -38.05
CA LEU A 397 -0.81 -8.65 -37.97
C LEU A 397 -0.83 -9.60 -36.76
N SER A 398 0.25 -10.35 -36.53
CA SER A 398 0.33 -11.25 -35.38
C SER A 398 0.20 -10.50 -34.04
N VAL A 399 0.86 -9.34 -33.89
CA VAL A 399 0.76 -8.50 -32.70
C VAL A 399 -0.68 -7.98 -32.52
N TRP A 400 -1.33 -7.52 -33.58
CA TRP A 400 -2.70 -7.02 -33.51
C TRP A 400 -3.73 -8.12 -33.23
N VAL A 401 -3.54 -9.32 -33.79
CA VAL A 401 -4.36 -10.50 -33.49
C VAL A 401 -4.23 -10.83 -32.00
N PHE A 402 -3.03 -10.80 -31.44
CA PHE A 402 -2.81 -11.02 -30.02
C PHE A 402 -3.49 -9.99 -29.13
N VAL A 403 -3.36 -8.70 -29.47
CA VAL A 403 -4.05 -7.61 -28.75
C VAL A 403 -5.56 -7.81 -28.82
N GLY A 404 -6.09 -8.20 -29.98
CA GLY A 404 -7.50 -8.56 -30.15
C GLY A 404 -7.92 -9.75 -29.27
N LEU A 405 -7.10 -10.81 -29.21
CA LEU A 405 -7.34 -11.99 -28.37
C LEU A 405 -7.28 -11.66 -26.88
N LEU A 406 -6.33 -10.81 -26.45
CA LEU A 406 -6.28 -10.27 -25.09
C LEU A 406 -7.53 -9.47 -24.75
N GLY A 407 -8.00 -8.62 -25.68
CA GLY A 407 -9.25 -7.89 -25.55
C GLY A 407 -10.46 -8.83 -25.41
N LEU A 408 -10.53 -9.88 -26.22
CA LEU A 408 -11.59 -10.90 -26.14
C LEU A 408 -11.53 -11.71 -24.84
N LEU A 409 -10.34 -12.11 -24.39
CA LEU A 409 -10.13 -12.75 -23.09
C LEU A 409 -10.61 -11.82 -21.96
N PHE A 410 -10.26 -10.54 -22.00
CA PHE A 410 -10.73 -9.57 -21.02
C PHE A 410 -12.26 -9.44 -21.02
N ILE A 411 -12.89 -9.29 -22.19
CA ILE A 411 -14.36 -9.25 -22.33
C ILE A 411 -15.00 -10.53 -21.78
N SER A 412 -14.40 -11.69 -22.02
CA SER A 412 -14.87 -12.97 -21.52
C SER A 412 -14.80 -13.10 -20.00
N LEU A 413 -13.91 -12.35 -19.34
CA LEU A 413 -13.78 -12.31 -17.88
C LEU A 413 -14.81 -11.38 -17.23
N LEU A 414 -15.40 -10.42 -17.95
CA LEU A 414 -16.36 -9.45 -17.38
C LEU A 414 -17.53 -10.10 -16.60
N PRO A 415 -18.19 -11.17 -17.09
CA PRO A 415 -19.26 -11.81 -16.34
C PRO A 415 -18.79 -12.43 -15.02
N LEU A 416 -17.57 -12.99 -15.00
CA LEU A 416 -16.94 -13.58 -13.81
C LEU A 416 -16.57 -12.49 -12.80
N LEU A 417 -15.92 -11.43 -13.28
CA LEU A 417 -15.51 -10.28 -12.46
C LEU A 417 -16.71 -9.58 -11.81
N HIS A 418 -17.82 -9.46 -12.54
CA HIS A 418 -19.07 -8.92 -12.01
C HIS A 418 -19.75 -9.87 -11.01
N ALA A 419 -19.66 -11.20 -11.21
CA ALA A 419 -20.25 -12.19 -10.30
C ALA A 419 -19.49 -12.29 -8.96
N HIS A 420 -18.20 -11.98 -8.94
CA HIS A 420 -17.34 -12.05 -7.76
C HIS A 420 -16.74 -10.67 -7.43
N PRO A 421 -17.55 -9.73 -6.89
CA PRO A 421 -17.11 -8.35 -6.69
C PRO A 421 -15.94 -8.21 -5.72
N ILE A 422 -15.94 -8.92 -4.57
CA ILE A 422 -14.86 -8.81 -3.58
C ILE A 422 -13.51 -9.27 -4.18
N PRO A 423 -13.39 -10.48 -4.79
CA PRO A 423 -12.15 -10.86 -5.47
C PRO A 423 -11.70 -9.87 -6.55
N THR A 424 -12.61 -9.32 -7.34
CA THR A 424 -12.29 -8.33 -8.39
C THR A 424 -11.67 -7.06 -7.78
N TYR A 425 -12.28 -6.52 -6.72
CA TYR A 425 -11.75 -5.35 -6.02
C TYR A 425 -10.37 -5.65 -5.40
N VAL A 426 -10.21 -6.83 -4.78
CA VAL A 426 -8.93 -7.23 -4.18
C VAL A 426 -7.84 -7.41 -5.24
N LEU A 427 -8.17 -7.97 -6.40
CA LEU A 427 -7.23 -8.07 -7.52
C LEU A 427 -6.76 -6.68 -7.99
N ALA A 428 -7.67 -5.73 -8.14
CA ALA A 428 -7.33 -4.34 -8.45
C ALA A 428 -6.39 -3.75 -7.38
N GLY A 429 -6.72 -3.94 -6.10
CA GLY A 429 -5.90 -3.47 -4.99
C GLY A 429 -4.49 -4.07 -4.98
N LEU A 430 -4.35 -5.38 -5.24
CA LEU A 430 -3.04 -6.04 -5.32
C LEU A 430 -2.18 -5.48 -6.47
N LEU A 431 -2.79 -5.31 -7.65
CA LEU A 431 -2.10 -4.73 -8.80
C LEU A 431 -1.61 -3.30 -8.52
N ILE A 432 -2.43 -2.48 -7.88
CA ILE A 432 -2.06 -1.11 -7.47
C ILE A 432 -0.89 -1.14 -6.48
N VAL A 433 -0.93 -2.00 -5.45
CA VAL A 433 0.14 -2.04 -4.42
C VAL A 433 1.47 -2.47 -5.04
N VAL A 434 1.46 -3.50 -5.90
CA VAL A 434 2.67 -3.95 -6.62
C VAL A 434 3.18 -2.85 -7.55
N GLN A 435 2.30 -2.21 -8.31
CA GLN A 435 2.66 -1.10 -9.18
C GLN A 435 3.23 0.08 -8.40
N ALA A 436 2.71 0.39 -7.22
CA ALA A 436 3.19 1.51 -6.43
C ALA A 436 4.67 1.34 -6.09
N TRP A 437 5.09 0.12 -5.72
CA TRP A 437 6.51 -0.20 -5.48
C TRP A 437 7.35 -0.07 -6.75
N ILE A 438 6.91 -0.68 -7.85
CA ILE A 438 7.63 -0.62 -9.14
C ILE A 438 7.75 0.83 -9.62
N LYS A 439 6.71 1.65 -9.49
CA LYS A 439 6.76 3.07 -9.88
C LYS A 439 7.78 3.84 -9.02
N ARG A 440 7.94 3.50 -7.73
CA ARG A 440 8.97 4.17 -6.89
C ARG A 440 10.37 3.77 -7.34
N TYR A 441 10.57 2.51 -7.71
CA TYR A 441 11.80 2.06 -8.33
C TYR A 441 12.10 2.82 -9.63
N LEU A 442 11.08 2.96 -10.50
CA LEU A 442 11.20 3.66 -11.79
C LEU A 442 11.45 5.16 -11.67
N ILE A 443 10.99 5.79 -10.58
CA ILE A 443 11.32 7.19 -10.30
C ILE A 443 12.78 7.29 -9.83
N VAL A 444 13.24 6.40 -8.96
CA VAL A 444 14.57 6.51 -8.33
C VAL A 444 15.69 6.05 -9.26
N VAL A 445 15.68 4.76 -9.64
CA VAL A 445 16.83 4.10 -10.24
C VAL A 445 17.08 4.54 -11.69
N PRO A 446 16.12 4.46 -12.63
CA PRO A 446 16.36 4.88 -14.02
C PRO A 446 16.82 6.32 -14.12
N THR A 447 16.27 7.21 -13.29
CA THR A 447 16.63 8.63 -13.27
C THR A 447 18.09 8.83 -12.85
N LEU A 448 18.57 8.07 -11.86
CA LEU A 448 19.98 8.07 -11.44
C LEU A 448 20.92 7.38 -12.45
N MET A 449 20.43 6.35 -13.14
CA MET A 449 21.22 5.68 -14.18
C MET A 449 21.30 6.45 -15.51
N ASN A 450 20.54 7.54 -15.67
CA ASN A 450 20.58 8.42 -16.85
C ASN A 450 20.94 9.86 -16.43
N PRO A 451 22.22 10.15 -16.14
CA PRO A 451 22.67 11.50 -15.75
C PRO A 451 22.60 12.50 -16.90
N LEU A 452 22.57 13.78 -16.53
CA LEU A 452 22.60 14.90 -17.49
C LEU A 452 23.89 14.90 -18.31
N LEU A 453 25.02 14.66 -17.65
CA LEU A 453 26.32 14.51 -18.31
C LEU A 453 26.54 13.04 -18.68
N PRO A 454 27.24 12.75 -19.80
CA PRO A 454 27.67 11.40 -20.11
C PRO A 454 28.42 10.77 -18.94
N VAL A 455 28.19 9.48 -18.74
CA VAL A 455 28.96 8.68 -17.78
C VAL A 455 30.43 8.73 -18.21
N GLU A 456 31.28 9.33 -17.38
CA GLU A 456 32.75 9.31 -17.54
C GLU A 456 33.26 7.87 -17.56
N PRO A 457 34.50 7.59 -18.02
CA PRO A 457 35.03 6.21 -18.07
C PRO A 457 34.93 5.52 -16.70
N ALA A 458 33.93 4.67 -16.55
CA ALA A 458 33.62 3.93 -15.35
C ALA A 458 33.72 2.43 -15.62
N PRO A 459 33.91 1.60 -14.58
CA PRO A 459 33.79 0.15 -14.71
C PRO A 459 32.49 -0.23 -15.44
N LEU A 460 32.56 -1.18 -16.39
CA LEU A 460 31.40 -1.60 -17.20
C LEU A 460 30.21 -2.06 -16.35
N GLU A 461 30.49 -2.57 -15.15
CA GLU A 461 29.51 -2.94 -14.13
C GLU A 461 28.63 -1.77 -13.67
N TRP A 462 29.14 -0.54 -13.62
CA TRP A 462 28.39 0.66 -13.19
C TRP A 462 27.42 1.21 -14.23
N LEU A 463 27.34 0.59 -15.41
CA LEU A 463 26.34 0.92 -16.42
C LEU A 463 24.95 0.40 -16.04
N ARG A 464 24.84 -0.44 -15.01
CA ARG A 464 23.59 -1.02 -14.53
C ARG A 464 23.60 -1.05 -13.01
N TYR A 465 22.41 -0.99 -12.44
CA TYR A 465 22.20 -1.22 -11.02
C TYR A 465 21.41 -2.52 -10.83
N ASN A 466 21.98 -3.45 -10.09
CA ASN A 466 21.45 -4.78 -9.78
C ASN A 466 21.51 -4.99 -8.27
N PRO A 467 20.39 -4.77 -7.54
CA PRO A 467 20.41 -4.86 -6.09
C PRO A 467 20.96 -6.19 -5.60
N THR A 468 21.87 -6.11 -4.65
CA THR A 468 22.57 -7.26 -4.07
C THR A 468 21.66 -8.09 -3.17
N TRP A 469 22.15 -9.26 -2.75
CA TRP A 469 21.45 -10.07 -1.75
C TRP A 469 21.22 -9.30 -0.43
N VAL A 470 22.10 -8.36 -0.07
CA VAL A 470 21.98 -7.52 1.14
C VAL A 470 20.76 -6.62 1.03
N GLU A 471 20.63 -5.92 -0.10
CA GLU A 471 19.51 -5.01 -0.36
C GLU A 471 18.18 -5.75 -0.42
N TRP A 472 18.14 -6.91 -1.08
CA TRP A 472 16.95 -7.77 -1.11
C TRP A 472 16.61 -8.34 0.27
N SER A 473 17.60 -8.69 1.08
CA SER A 473 17.40 -9.23 2.42
C SER A 473 16.83 -8.17 3.37
N ILE A 474 17.35 -6.94 3.32
CA ILE A 474 16.80 -5.82 4.11
C ILE A 474 15.40 -5.44 3.61
N THR A 475 15.17 -5.44 2.30
CA THR A 475 13.84 -5.22 1.72
C THR A 475 12.84 -6.26 2.24
N ALA A 476 13.17 -7.55 2.13
CA ALA A 476 12.34 -8.64 2.64
C ALA A 476 12.13 -8.54 4.16
N GLY A 477 13.18 -8.19 4.92
CA GLY A 477 13.12 -7.96 6.35
C GLY A 477 12.15 -6.83 6.71
N SER A 478 12.22 -5.69 6.02
CA SER A 478 11.34 -4.54 6.27
C SER A 478 9.87 -4.85 5.98
N LEU A 479 9.58 -5.58 4.89
CA LEU A 479 8.23 -6.04 4.57
C LEU A 479 7.72 -7.06 5.61
N ALA A 480 8.58 -8.00 6.02
CA ALA A 480 8.24 -8.97 7.05
C ALA A 480 7.99 -8.29 8.41
N GLY A 481 8.81 -7.31 8.77
CA GLY A 481 8.66 -6.50 9.96
C GLY A 481 7.35 -5.70 9.96
N PHE A 482 7.02 -5.07 8.82
CA PHE A 482 5.75 -4.36 8.64
C PHE A 482 4.55 -5.27 8.90
N VAL A 483 4.53 -6.46 8.27
CA VAL A 483 3.44 -7.44 8.48
C VAL A 483 3.47 -8.00 9.90
N LEU A 484 4.64 -8.19 10.49
CA LEU A 484 4.80 -8.69 11.86
C LEU A 484 4.19 -7.72 12.87
N VAL A 485 4.50 -6.43 12.79
CA VAL A 485 3.90 -5.40 13.66
C VAL A 485 2.38 -5.39 13.50
N TYR A 486 1.88 -5.46 12.26
CA TYR A 486 0.44 -5.53 11.99
C TYR A 486 -0.22 -6.76 12.65
N VAL A 487 0.35 -7.95 12.46
CA VAL A 487 -0.17 -9.20 13.03
C VAL A 487 -0.10 -9.17 14.56
N LEU A 488 1.02 -8.73 15.13
CA LEU A 488 1.17 -8.60 16.59
C LEU A 488 0.14 -7.63 17.16
N PHE A 489 -0.11 -6.50 16.49
CA PHE A 489 -1.16 -5.56 16.89
C PHE A 489 -2.52 -6.26 16.98
N THR A 490 -2.91 -7.07 15.98
CA THR A 490 -4.18 -7.82 16.04
C THR A 490 -4.26 -8.86 17.17
N LYS A 491 -3.12 -9.24 17.76
CA LYS A 491 -3.03 -10.17 18.90
C LYS A 491 -2.91 -9.47 20.25
N VAL A 492 -2.80 -8.14 20.24
CA VAL A 492 -2.81 -7.32 21.45
C VAL A 492 -4.11 -6.53 21.55
N PHE A 493 -4.64 -6.01 20.44
CA PHE A 493 -5.81 -5.15 20.41
C PHE A 493 -6.86 -5.67 19.42
N PRO A 494 -8.17 -5.45 19.69
CA PRO A 494 -9.22 -5.78 18.73
C PRO A 494 -9.05 -4.95 17.46
N ILE A 495 -9.03 -5.60 16.29
CA ILE A 495 -8.75 -4.92 15.01
C ILE A 495 -9.94 -4.11 14.47
N VAL A 496 -11.15 -4.34 15.01
CA VAL A 496 -12.35 -3.56 14.76
C VAL A 496 -12.74 -2.82 16.05
N SER A 497 -13.18 -1.58 15.93
CA SER A 497 -13.64 -0.77 17.07
C SER A 497 -14.92 -1.33 17.68
N ILE A 498 -14.88 -1.86 18.91
CA ILE A 498 -16.06 -2.46 19.56
C ILE A 498 -17.01 -1.35 19.98
N TRP A 499 -16.50 -0.31 20.62
CA TRP A 499 -17.32 0.79 21.11
C TRP A 499 -18.00 1.58 19.97
N GLU A 500 -17.27 1.94 18.90
CA GLU A 500 -17.89 2.65 17.77
C GLU A 500 -18.92 1.77 17.06
N THR A 501 -18.71 0.44 16.96
CA THR A 501 -19.68 -0.44 16.28
C THR A 501 -20.93 -0.76 17.11
N ARG A 502 -20.89 -0.59 18.44
CA ARG A 502 -22.07 -0.70 19.33
C ARG A 502 -23.07 0.45 19.14
N GLU A 503 -22.57 1.62 18.80
CA GLU A 503 -23.39 2.82 18.58
C GLU A 503 -24.12 2.80 17.22
N THR A 504 -23.79 1.86 16.33
CA THR A 504 -24.49 1.68 15.05
C THR A 504 -25.66 0.71 15.24
N PRO A 505 -26.92 1.12 14.97
CA PRO A 505 -28.02 0.15 14.89
C PRO A 505 -27.68 -0.90 13.84
N ALA A 506 -27.96 -2.18 14.14
CA ALA A 506 -27.76 -3.26 13.19
C ALA A 506 -28.42 -2.88 11.86
N PRO A 507 -27.75 -3.09 10.69
CA PRO A 507 -28.32 -2.71 9.41
C PRO A 507 -29.71 -3.34 9.26
N ALA A 508 -30.72 -2.50 9.08
CA ALA A 508 -32.10 -2.92 8.84
C ALA A 508 -32.14 -3.84 7.61
N GLY A 509 -32.21 -5.15 7.84
CA GLY A 509 -32.13 -6.11 6.75
C GLY A 509 -31.87 -7.57 7.11
N ARG A 510 -31.95 -7.96 8.38
CA ARG A 510 -31.98 -9.39 8.75
C ARG A 510 -33.15 -9.64 9.71
N PRO A 511 -34.21 -10.34 9.26
CA PRO A 511 -35.28 -10.74 10.16
C PRO A 511 -34.72 -11.63 11.27
N ALA A 512 -35.27 -11.48 12.47
CA ALA A 512 -34.91 -12.17 13.73
C ALA A 512 -34.98 -13.72 13.69
N ALA A 513 -35.26 -14.32 12.53
CA ALA A 513 -35.43 -15.76 12.37
C ALA A 513 -34.13 -16.57 12.49
N TYR A 514 -32.94 -15.94 12.44
CA TYR A 514 -31.66 -16.65 12.55
C TYR A 514 -31.15 -16.81 13.99
N GLU A 515 -31.60 -15.98 14.93
CA GLU A 515 -31.18 -16.10 16.35
C GLU A 515 -31.93 -17.22 17.09
N ALA A 516 -33.06 -17.69 16.57
CA ALA A 516 -33.81 -18.82 17.12
C ALA A 516 -33.28 -20.20 16.66
N GLY A 517 -32.40 -20.24 15.65
CA GLY A 517 -31.92 -21.49 15.03
C GLY A 517 -30.74 -22.16 15.75
N GLU A 518 -29.95 -21.42 16.54
CA GLU A 518 -28.75 -21.94 17.22
C GLU A 518 -29.03 -22.51 18.62
N ALA A 519 -30.28 -22.51 19.08
CA ALA A 519 -30.66 -23.19 20.32
C ALA A 519 -30.97 -24.69 20.15
N LYS A 520 -30.82 -25.25 18.93
CA LYS A 520 -31.20 -26.65 18.63
C LYS A 520 -30.28 -27.42 17.67
N ALA A 521 -29.00 -27.07 17.56
CA ALA A 521 -28.02 -27.88 16.81
C ALA A 521 -26.80 -28.22 17.66
#